data_AF-A0A517Q428-F1
#
_entry.id   AF-A0A517Q428-F1
#
_cell.length_a   1.000
_cell.length_b   1.000
_cell.length_c   1.000
_cell.angle_alpha   90.00
_cell.angle_beta   90.00
_cell.angle_gamma   90.00
#
_symmetry.space_group_name_H-M   'P 1'
#
loop_
_entity.id
_entity.type
_entity.pdbx_description
1 polymer ?
#
loop_
_entity_poly.entity_id
_entity_poly.type
_entity_poly.pdbx_seq_one_letter_code
_entity_poly.pdbx_strand_id
1 'polypeptide(L)'
;MTMTRVSRPATGRNITGSRTEPKPQLSDEQWLLIKDLFPEPPVNAAGGRPRVAPRECLEGILWVLRTGARWKDLPTFLPSPSTCWRRFKEWTEDGVFLEAWQRLLEHLDRRKLVVWSEAFGDGTFCPAKKGAPMSERQNGEREPSLCCWSTETGSLSLWIVPVPLRQR
;
A
#
# COMPACT_ATOMS: atom_id res chain seq x y z
N MET A 1 34.92 -15.32 -34.37
CA MET A 1 35.28 -15.66 -32.97
C MET A 1 34.42 -14.82 -32.05
N THR A 2 33.32 -15.37 -31.54
CA THR A 2 32.35 -14.70 -30.66
C THR A 2 32.74 -14.91 -29.20
N MET A 3 33.04 -13.82 -28.49
CA MET A 3 33.27 -13.83 -27.05
C MET A 3 31.93 -13.67 -26.34
N THR A 4 31.36 -14.79 -25.87
CA THR A 4 30.14 -14.79 -25.03
C THR A 4 30.51 -14.32 -23.62
N ARG A 5 30.04 -13.13 -23.24
CA ARG A 5 30.22 -12.58 -21.90
C ARG A 5 29.24 -13.26 -20.94
N VAL A 6 29.75 -14.19 -20.12
CA VAL A 6 28.98 -14.81 -19.03
C VAL A 6 28.70 -13.75 -17.96
N SER A 7 27.42 -13.37 -17.83
CA SER A 7 26.93 -12.47 -16.79
C SER A 7 27.02 -13.16 -15.42
N ARG A 8 27.74 -12.53 -14.47
CA ARG A 8 27.80 -12.98 -13.07
C ARG A 8 26.44 -12.77 -12.39
N PRO A 9 25.89 -13.75 -11.65
CA PRO A 9 24.74 -13.50 -10.79
C PRO A 9 25.13 -12.54 -9.66
N ALA A 10 24.24 -11.58 -9.37
CA ALA A 10 24.46 -10.60 -8.32
C ALA A 10 24.54 -11.28 -6.95
N THR A 11 25.68 -11.07 -6.28
CA THR A 11 26.01 -11.50 -4.92
C THR A 11 24.86 -11.26 -3.94
N GLY A 12 24.44 -12.34 -3.26
CA GLY A 12 23.48 -12.30 -2.17
C GLY A 12 23.91 -11.38 -1.04
N ARG A 13 22.95 -10.61 -0.51
CA ARG A 13 23.13 -9.90 0.76
C ARG A 13 23.17 -10.95 1.88
N ASN A 14 24.30 -11.08 2.54
CA ASN A 14 24.47 -11.92 3.71
C ASN A 14 23.56 -11.42 4.84
N ILE A 15 22.61 -12.25 5.29
CA ILE A 15 21.72 -11.96 6.42
C ILE A 15 22.16 -12.82 7.60
N THR A 16 23.18 -12.38 8.33
CA THR A 16 23.51 -12.95 9.64
C THR A 16 22.69 -12.21 10.68
N GLY A 17 21.69 -12.86 11.31
CA GLY A 17 20.97 -12.22 12.41
C GLY A 17 19.66 -12.78 12.95
N SER A 18 19.23 -14.01 12.62
CA SER A 18 18.37 -14.87 13.48
C SER A 18 18.04 -16.15 12.70
N ARG A 19 18.13 -17.31 13.33
CA ARG A 19 17.92 -18.66 12.77
C ARG A 19 16.43 -18.96 12.47
N THR A 20 15.72 -18.01 11.88
CA THR A 20 14.33 -18.16 11.46
C THR A 20 14.25 -17.56 10.07
N GLU A 21 14.23 -18.43 9.05
CA GLU A 21 13.95 -18.02 7.68
C GLU A 21 12.65 -17.20 7.66
N PRO A 22 12.62 -16.06 6.95
CA PRO A 22 11.42 -15.25 6.89
C PRO A 22 10.29 -16.09 6.29
N LYS A 23 9.29 -16.42 7.11
CA LYS A 23 8.15 -17.22 6.67
C LYS A 23 7.40 -16.44 5.59
N PRO A 24 7.32 -16.96 4.35
CA PRO A 24 6.54 -16.31 3.30
C PRO A 24 5.08 -16.24 3.75
N GLN A 25 4.44 -15.09 3.53
CA GLN A 25 3.03 -14.90 3.82
C GLN A 25 2.16 -15.69 2.85
N LEU A 26 2.65 -15.87 1.62
CA LEU A 26 1.90 -16.50 0.54
C LEU A 26 2.59 -17.78 0.07
N SER A 27 1.85 -18.88 0.05
CA SER A 27 2.35 -20.15 -0.52
C SER A 27 2.50 -20.05 -2.04
N ASP A 28 3.36 -20.87 -2.63
CA ASP A 28 3.52 -20.92 -4.09
C ASP A 28 2.21 -21.24 -4.81
N GLU A 29 1.39 -22.14 -4.25
CA GLU A 29 0.06 -22.46 -4.79
C GLU A 29 -0.86 -21.24 -4.83
N GLN A 30 -0.94 -20.48 -3.73
CA GLN A 30 -1.73 -19.26 -3.67
C GLN A 30 -1.22 -18.21 -4.65
N TRP A 31 0.10 -18.13 -4.84
CA TRP A 31 0.69 -17.18 -5.78
C TRP A 31 0.29 -17.51 -7.22
N LEU A 32 0.34 -18.78 -7.58
CA LEU A 32 -0.03 -19.25 -8.91
C LEU A 32 -1.50 -18.96 -9.27
N LEU A 33 -2.39 -18.84 -8.29
CA LEU A 33 -3.81 -18.53 -8.50
C LEU A 33 -4.08 -17.06 -8.81
N ILE A 34 -3.22 -16.15 -8.35
CA ILE A 34 -3.42 -14.71 -8.47
C ILE A 34 -2.40 -14.04 -9.38
N LYS A 35 -1.31 -14.73 -9.75
CA LYS A 35 -0.18 -14.14 -10.50
C LYS A 35 -0.60 -13.48 -11.81
N ASP A 36 -1.67 -13.95 -12.46
CA ASP A 36 -2.18 -13.45 -13.72
C ASP A 36 -2.75 -12.02 -13.60
N LEU A 37 -3.20 -11.66 -12.41
CA LEU A 37 -3.66 -10.31 -12.08
C LEU A 37 -2.53 -9.30 -11.94
N PHE A 38 -1.30 -9.77 -11.74
CA PHE A 38 -0.13 -8.94 -11.50
C PHE A 38 0.84 -9.01 -12.68
N PRO A 39 0.61 -8.25 -13.76
CA PRO A 39 1.49 -8.28 -14.91
C PRO A 39 2.91 -7.87 -14.51
N GLU A 40 3.89 -8.60 -15.02
CA GLU A 40 5.28 -8.25 -14.79
C GLU A 40 5.58 -6.86 -15.37
N PRO A 41 6.28 -6.00 -14.61
CA PRO A 41 6.58 -4.67 -15.08
C PRO A 41 7.41 -4.75 -16.38
N PRO A 42 7.09 -3.92 -17.39
CA PRO A 42 7.84 -3.92 -18.63
C PRO A 42 9.31 -3.59 -18.36
N VAL A 43 10.21 -4.30 -19.03
CA VAL A 43 11.64 -4.01 -19.01
C VAL A 43 11.85 -2.70 -19.77
N ASN A 44 12.25 -1.65 -19.06
CA ASN A 44 12.51 -0.36 -19.69
C ASN A 44 13.76 -0.46 -20.58
N ALA A 45 13.59 -0.39 -21.90
CA ALA A 45 14.68 -0.41 -22.87
C ALA A 45 15.67 0.77 -22.70
N ALA A 46 15.19 1.89 -22.13
CA ALA A 46 15.98 3.08 -21.81
C ALA A 46 16.88 2.91 -20.56
N GLY A 47 16.86 1.76 -19.89
CA GLY A 47 17.61 1.50 -18.67
C GLY A 47 16.95 2.06 -17.39
N GLY A 48 17.68 1.96 -16.27
CA GLY A 48 17.20 2.33 -14.93
C GLY A 48 17.07 1.14 -13.98
N ARG A 49 16.79 1.40 -12.71
CA ARG A 49 16.59 0.33 -11.72
C ARG A 49 15.36 -0.50 -12.10
N PRO A 50 15.48 -1.83 -12.24
CA PRO A 50 14.32 -2.66 -12.54
C PRO A 50 13.28 -2.50 -11.46
N ARG A 51 12.00 -2.51 -11.86
CA ARG A 51 10.90 -2.51 -10.90
C ARG A 51 10.94 -3.82 -10.10
N VAL A 52 10.62 -3.71 -8.81
CA VAL A 52 10.53 -4.86 -7.91
C VAL A 52 9.45 -5.81 -8.42
N ALA A 53 9.68 -7.12 -8.25
CA ALA A 53 8.72 -8.13 -8.67
C ALA A 53 7.39 -7.99 -7.91
N PRO A 54 6.24 -8.26 -8.55
CA PRO A 54 4.94 -8.12 -7.89
C PRO A 54 4.80 -9.01 -6.65
N ARG A 55 5.33 -10.25 -6.71
CA ARG A 55 5.30 -11.19 -5.57
C ARG A 55 5.96 -10.60 -4.33
N GLU A 56 7.17 -10.06 -4.46
CA GLU A 56 7.90 -9.48 -3.34
C GLU A 56 7.18 -8.27 -2.74
N CYS A 57 6.55 -7.46 -3.59
CA CYS A 57 5.74 -6.33 -3.12
C CYS A 57 4.52 -6.82 -2.33
N LEU A 58 3.82 -7.85 -2.84
CA LEU A 58 2.65 -8.42 -2.19
C LEU A 58 2.99 -9.06 -0.84
N GLU A 59 4.12 -9.78 -0.75
CA GLU A 59 4.63 -10.32 0.52
C GLU A 59 4.83 -9.22 1.57
N GLY A 60 5.40 -8.08 1.18
CA GLY A 60 5.57 -6.93 2.07
C GLY A 60 4.25 -6.31 2.50
N ILE A 61 3.29 -6.19 1.57
CA ILE A 61 1.95 -5.68 1.87
C ILE A 61 1.23 -6.61 2.85
N LEU A 62 1.22 -7.92 2.60
CA LEU A 62 0.58 -8.91 3.45
C LEU A 62 1.21 -8.95 4.85
N TRP A 63 2.52 -8.77 4.97
CA TRP A 63 3.17 -8.67 6.27
C TRP A 63 2.62 -7.48 7.07
N VAL A 64 2.49 -6.30 6.44
CA VAL A 64 1.93 -5.10 7.08
C VAL A 64 0.47 -5.31 7.46
N LEU A 65 -0.35 -5.85 6.55
CA LEU A 65 -1.78 -6.08 6.80
C LEU A 65 -2.00 -7.11 7.92
N ARG A 66 -1.18 -8.17 7.99
CA ARG A 66 -1.28 -9.19 9.05
C ARG A 66 -0.80 -8.68 10.41
N THR A 67 0.23 -7.86 10.44
CA THR A 67 0.84 -7.40 11.70
C THR A 67 0.23 -6.09 12.21
N GLY A 68 -0.41 -5.29 11.35
CA GLY A 68 -0.85 -3.94 11.66
C GLY A 68 0.30 -2.96 11.93
N ALA A 69 1.56 -3.35 11.64
CA ALA A 69 2.72 -2.53 11.90
C ALA A 69 2.77 -1.31 10.95
N ARG A 70 3.53 -0.29 11.33
CA ARG A 70 3.73 0.88 10.46
C ARG A 70 4.56 0.45 9.26
N TRP A 71 4.31 1.04 8.09
CA TRP A 71 5.11 0.79 6.89
C TRP A 71 6.63 0.98 7.11
N LYS A 72 7.04 1.93 7.97
CA LYS A 72 8.45 2.17 8.31
C LYS A 72 9.12 1.01 9.03
N ASP A 73 8.34 0.16 9.70
CA ASP A 73 8.82 -0.99 10.46
C ASP A 73 8.90 -2.27 9.61
N LEU A 74 8.67 -2.16 8.28
CA LEU A 74 8.78 -3.29 7.36
C LEU A 74 10.21 -3.88 7.41
N PRO A 75 10.35 -5.20 7.55
CA PRO A 75 11.66 -5.85 7.58
C PRO A 75 12.53 -5.55 6.36
N THR A 76 13.84 -5.43 6.56
CA THR A 76 14.79 -5.02 5.51
C THR A 76 15.01 -6.06 4.41
N PHE A 77 14.59 -7.31 4.61
CA PHE A 77 14.64 -8.35 3.60
C PHE A 77 13.50 -8.22 2.57
N LEU A 78 12.45 -7.47 2.88
CA LEU A 78 11.35 -7.13 1.96
C LEU A 78 11.71 -5.89 1.13
N PRO A 79 10.94 -5.61 0.05
CA PRO A 79 11.11 -4.38 -0.71
C PRO A 79 10.94 -3.12 0.14
N SER A 80 11.37 -1.98 -0.38
CA SER A 80 11.28 -0.74 0.42
C SER A 80 9.82 -0.40 0.78
N PRO A 81 9.56 0.11 2.00
CA PRO A 81 8.23 0.50 2.45
C PRO A 81 7.47 1.38 1.45
N SER A 82 8.14 2.39 0.90
CA SER A 82 7.56 3.32 -0.07
C SER A 82 7.16 2.63 -1.38
N THR A 83 7.91 1.60 -1.80
CA THR A 83 7.56 0.81 -2.99
C THR A 83 6.33 -0.03 -2.73
N CYS A 84 6.29 -0.76 -1.61
CA CYS A 84 5.13 -1.56 -1.22
C CYS A 84 3.86 -0.72 -1.09
N TRP A 85 3.94 0.43 -0.39
CA TRP A 85 2.78 1.31 -0.22
C TRP A 85 2.27 1.89 -1.54
N ARG A 86 3.17 2.36 -2.42
CA ARG A 86 2.78 2.87 -3.73
C ARG A 86 2.11 1.79 -4.57
N ARG A 87 2.66 0.57 -4.59
CA ARG A 87 2.06 -0.58 -5.29
C ARG A 87 0.71 -0.97 -4.72
N PHE A 88 0.60 -1.00 -3.40
CA PHE A 88 -0.67 -1.28 -2.73
C PHE A 88 -1.74 -0.27 -3.13
N LYS A 89 -1.39 1.02 -3.15
CA LYS A 89 -2.29 2.08 -3.60
C LYS A 89 -2.71 1.89 -5.06
N GLU A 90 -1.75 1.72 -5.97
CA GLU A 90 -2.00 1.45 -7.41
C GLU A 90 -2.97 0.27 -7.58
N TRP A 91 -2.69 -0.89 -6.97
CA TRP A 91 -3.52 -2.09 -7.10
C TRP A 91 -4.88 -1.99 -6.40
N THR A 92 -5.01 -1.15 -5.38
CA THR A 92 -6.30 -0.90 -4.73
C THR A 92 -7.17 -0.01 -5.61
N GLU A 93 -6.58 1.04 -6.21
CA GLU A 93 -7.26 1.93 -7.14
C GLU A 93 -7.67 1.20 -8.43
N ASP A 94 -6.82 0.30 -8.93
CA ASP A 94 -7.09 -0.54 -10.10
C ASP A 94 -8.04 -1.72 -9.82
N GLY A 95 -8.40 -1.97 -8.55
CA GLY A 95 -9.24 -3.11 -8.13
C GLY A 95 -8.55 -4.48 -8.13
N VAL A 96 -7.33 -4.57 -8.67
CA VAL A 96 -6.50 -5.78 -8.75
C VAL A 96 -6.31 -6.44 -7.37
N PHE A 97 -6.06 -5.64 -6.33
CA PHE A 97 -5.86 -6.18 -4.98
C PHE A 97 -7.14 -6.85 -4.44
N LEU A 98 -8.30 -6.24 -4.68
CA LEU A 98 -9.58 -6.76 -4.23
C LEU A 98 -9.91 -8.07 -4.96
N GLU A 99 -9.69 -8.13 -6.27
CA GLU A 99 -9.91 -9.35 -7.05
C GLU A 99 -8.98 -10.49 -6.60
N ALA A 100 -7.70 -10.19 -6.38
CA ALA A 100 -6.74 -11.17 -5.85
C ALA A 100 -7.18 -11.70 -4.48
N TRP A 101 -7.65 -10.81 -3.59
CA TRP A 101 -8.16 -11.18 -2.27
C TRP A 101 -9.38 -12.11 -2.36
N GLN A 102 -10.34 -11.81 -3.25
CA GLN A 102 -11.50 -12.65 -3.48
C GLN A 102 -11.13 -14.05 -3.97
N ARG A 103 -10.22 -14.15 -4.96
CA ARG A 103 -9.74 -15.46 -5.47
C ARG A 103 -9.08 -16.30 -4.39
N LEU A 104 -8.31 -15.68 -3.49
CA LEU A 104 -7.71 -16.36 -2.35
C LEU A 104 -8.77 -16.84 -1.36
N LEU A 105 -9.75 -16.01 -1.04
CA LEU A 105 -10.86 -16.38 -0.16
C LEU A 105 -11.66 -17.55 -0.71
N GLU A 106 -12.03 -17.51 -2.00
CA GLU A 106 -12.73 -18.62 -2.66
C GLU A 106 -11.91 -19.91 -2.64
N HIS A 107 -10.59 -19.81 -2.80
CA HIS A 107 -9.71 -20.98 -2.70
C HIS A 107 -9.70 -21.58 -1.30
N LEU A 108 -9.68 -20.75 -0.25
CA LEU A 108 -9.74 -21.20 1.14
C LEU A 108 -11.13 -21.74 1.52
N ASP A 109 -12.19 -21.14 0.97
CA ASP A 109 -13.57 -21.58 1.14
C ASP A 109 -13.79 -22.98 0.54
N ARG A 110 -13.29 -23.22 -0.69
CA ARG A 110 -13.31 -24.56 -1.31
C ARG A 110 -12.59 -25.62 -0.47
N ARG A 111 -11.56 -25.22 0.29
CA ARG A 111 -10.82 -26.09 1.21
C ARG A 111 -11.49 -26.22 2.59
N LYS A 112 -12.64 -25.56 2.81
CA LYS A 112 -13.37 -25.49 4.09
C LYS A 112 -12.50 -24.99 5.26
N LEU A 113 -11.53 -24.12 4.95
CA LEU A 113 -10.67 -23.49 5.95
C LEU A 113 -11.24 -22.18 6.46
N VAL A 114 -12.28 -21.65 5.80
CA VAL A 114 -13.01 -20.44 6.22
C VAL A 114 -14.26 -20.86 6.98
N VAL A 115 -14.38 -20.40 8.22
CA VAL A 115 -15.55 -20.61 9.06
C VAL A 115 -16.44 -19.36 8.96
N TRP A 116 -17.45 -19.41 8.09
CA TRP A 116 -18.35 -18.26 7.86
C TRP A 116 -19.28 -17.95 9.03
N SER A 117 -19.45 -18.89 9.97
CA SER A 117 -20.24 -18.66 11.18
C SER A 117 -19.56 -17.75 12.19
N GLU A 118 -18.25 -17.53 12.05
CA GLU A 118 -17.44 -16.73 12.96
C GLU A 118 -16.71 -15.64 12.18
N ALA A 119 -17.22 -14.41 12.25
CA ALA A 119 -16.57 -13.24 11.67
C ALA A 119 -15.92 -12.39 12.77
N PHE A 120 -14.60 -12.24 12.70
CA PHE A 120 -13.86 -11.30 13.54
C PHE A 120 -13.74 -9.97 12.80
N GLY A 121 -14.42 -8.94 13.31
CA GLY A 121 -14.21 -7.57 12.83
C GLY A 121 -13.11 -6.89 13.64
N ASP A 122 -12.01 -6.50 12.99
CA ASP A 122 -10.99 -5.64 13.60
C ASP A 122 -11.36 -4.17 13.38
N GLY A 123 -11.93 -3.54 14.41
CA GLY A 123 -12.19 -2.11 14.37
C GLY A 123 -10.88 -1.32 14.46
N THR A 124 -10.59 -0.47 13.46
CA THR A 124 -9.54 0.56 13.62
C THR A 124 -10.16 1.78 14.30
N PHE A 125 -9.63 2.17 15.46
CA PHE A 125 -10.06 3.38 16.16
C PHE A 125 -9.63 4.62 15.36
N CYS A 126 -10.56 5.25 14.66
CA CYS A 126 -10.39 6.61 14.15
C CYS A 126 -10.65 7.59 15.30
N PRO A 127 -9.68 8.44 15.69
CA PRO A 127 -9.95 9.50 16.64
C PRO A 127 -11.10 10.35 16.10
N ALA A 128 -12.11 10.59 16.92
CA ALA A 128 -13.19 11.50 16.55
C ALA A 128 -12.58 12.86 16.17
N LYS A 129 -12.94 13.38 14.99
CA LYS A 129 -12.69 14.79 14.67
C LYS A 129 -13.35 15.60 15.78
N LYS A 130 -12.51 16.16 16.66
CA LYS A 130 -12.86 16.92 17.85
C LYS A 130 -14.09 17.78 17.58
N GLY A 131 -15.22 17.43 18.19
CA GLY A 131 -16.42 18.25 18.18
C GLY A 131 -16.18 19.52 19.00
N ALA A 132 -16.55 20.65 18.40
CA ALA A 132 -16.63 22.01 18.94
C ALA A 132 -15.31 22.71 19.38
N PRO A 133 -15.15 24.01 19.04
CA PRO A 133 -14.11 24.85 19.64
C PRO A 133 -14.37 24.98 21.14
N MET A 134 -13.30 24.92 21.95
CA MET A 134 -13.39 25.37 23.34
C MET A 134 -13.90 26.80 23.34
N SER A 135 -14.97 27.04 24.11
CA SER A 135 -15.46 28.37 24.46
C SER A 135 -14.29 29.24 24.94
N GLU A 136 -14.16 30.40 24.34
CA GLU A 136 -13.20 31.43 24.72
C GLU A 136 -13.61 32.10 26.04
N ARG A 137 -12.63 32.33 26.94
CA ARG A 137 -12.49 33.59 27.68
C ARG A 137 -11.01 33.93 27.85
N GLN A 138 -10.70 35.19 27.53
CA GLN A 138 -9.39 35.82 27.35
C GLN A 138 -8.67 36.11 28.68
N ASN A 139 -7.32 36.11 28.68
CA ASN A 139 -6.49 37.33 28.82
C ASN A 139 -5.03 36.98 29.16
N GLY A 140 -4.07 37.71 28.57
CA GLY A 140 -2.65 37.71 28.99
C GLY A 140 -1.65 37.51 27.86
N GLU A 141 -1.36 38.58 27.12
CA GLU A 141 -0.36 38.67 26.04
C GLU A 141 1.07 38.26 26.46
N ARG A 142 1.76 37.56 25.54
CA ARG A 142 3.15 37.85 25.11
C ARG A 142 3.53 37.02 23.89
N GLU A 143 3.35 37.61 22.72
CA GLU A 143 4.20 37.42 21.53
C GLU A 143 5.44 38.36 21.70
N PRO A 144 6.61 38.12 21.08
CA PRO A 144 6.71 37.79 19.65
C PRO A 144 7.85 36.84 19.21
N SER A 145 7.63 36.12 18.10
CA SER A 145 8.37 36.40 16.84
C SER A 145 7.97 35.45 15.70
N LEU A 146 7.02 35.91 14.90
CA LEU A 146 7.09 36.08 13.45
C LEU A 146 7.89 35.05 12.63
N CYS A 147 7.13 34.21 11.94
CA CYS A 147 7.28 34.00 10.49
C CYS A 147 5.91 34.22 9.84
N CYS A 148 5.48 35.48 9.73
CA CYS A 148 4.60 35.91 8.65
C CYS A 148 5.36 35.67 7.31
N TRP A 149 4.77 35.58 6.12
CA TRP A 149 3.71 36.42 5.60
C TRP A 149 2.74 35.61 4.75
N SER A 150 1.46 35.79 5.08
CA SER A 150 0.33 35.75 4.16
C SER A 150 0.47 36.89 3.12
N THR A 151 -0.03 36.68 1.90
CA THR A 151 -1.28 37.29 1.40
C THR A 151 -1.55 36.77 -0.02
N GLU A 152 -2.69 36.08 -0.29
CA GLU A 152 -4.03 36.64 -0.62
C GLU A 152 -4.10 36.99 -2.13
N THR A 153 -5.13 36.71 -2.93
CA THR A 153 -6.57 36.95 -2.75
C THR A 153 -7.37 36.34 -3.93
N GLY A 154 -8.62 35.96 -3.67
CA GLY A 154 -9.71 35.95 -4.67
C GLY A 154 -10.46 34.61 -4.76
N SER A 155 -11.38 34.25 -3.87
CA SER A 155 -12.74 34.80 -3.61
C SER A 155 -13.79 34.44 -4.68
N LEU A 156 -14.90 33.85 -4.17
CA LEU A 156 -16.24 33.67 -4.77
C LEU A 156 -16.34 32.54 -5.83
N SER A 157 -17.34 31.64 -5.86
CA SER A 157 -18.71 31.68 -5.35
C SER A 157 -19.36 30.28 -5.46
N LEU A 158 -20.31 30.01 -4.55
CA LEU A 158 -21.33 28.96 -4.65
C LEU A 158 -22.03 28.96 -6.00
N TRP A 159 -22.02 27.87 -6.79
CA TRP A 159 -23.16 27.50 -7.65
C TRP A 159 -23.21 25.98 -7.89
N ILE A 160 -24.32 25.40 -7.45
CA ILE A 160 -24.87 24.12 -7.89
C ILE A 160 -25.12 24.18 -9.41
N VAL A 161 -24.76 23.14 -10.16
CA VAL A 161 -25.21 22.96 -11.54
C VAL A 161 -26.04 21.66 -11.62
N PRO A 162 -27.30 21.70 -12.10
CA PRO A 162 -28.13 20.53 -12.30
C PRO A 162 -27.78 19.81 -13.62
N VAL A 163 -27.91 18.49 -13.59
CA VAL A 163 -27.85 17.56 -14.74
C VAL A 163 -29.05 17.80 -15.66
N PRO A 164 -28.88 17.95 -16.98
CA PRO A 164 -29.99 17.87 -17.92
C PRO A 164 -30.19 16.43 -18.42
N LEU A 165 -31.40 15.90 -18.22
CA LEU A 165 -31.94 14.81 -19.02
C LEU A 165 -31.95 15.23 -20.50
N ARG A 166 -31.37 14.41 -21.38
CA ARG A 166 -31.61 14.50 -22.83
C ARG A 166 -32.13 13.17 -23.34
N GLN A 167 -33.38 13.19 -23.76
CA GLN A 167 -34.07 12.15 -24.50
C GLN A 167 -33.47 11.98 -25.90
N ARG A 168 -33.39 10.72 -26.34
CA ARG A 168 -33.70 10.29 -27.71
C ARG A 168 -34.39 8.93 -27.64
#